data_AF-A0AA93AJU6-F1
#
_entry.id   AF-A0AA93AJU6-F1
#
_cell.length_a   1.000
_cell.length_b   1.000
_cell.length_c   1.000
_cell.angle_alpha   90.00
_cell.angle_beta   90.00
_cell.angle_gamma   90.00
#
_symmetry.space_group_name_H-M   'P 1'
#
loop_
_entity.id
_entity.type
_entity.pdbx_description
1 polymer ?
#
loop_
_entity_poly.entity_id
_entity_poly.type
_entity_poly.pdbx_seq_one_letter_code
_entity_poly.pdbx_strand_id
1 'polypeptide(L)'
;NLFFYAPNGKPDGIKIVPLSEVATKDDFFNIKNASRDDLLSAHRVPPQMMGIIPNNSGGFGDVVNASQVFVRNELMPLQERMKEINDVVGMEVIDFKPYKLQEE
;
A
#
# COMPACT_ATOMS: atom_id res chain seq x y z
N ASN A 1 19.42 -36.05 9.23
CA ASN A 1 19.47 -37.39 9.88
C ASN A 1 20.35 -37.30 11.12
N LEU A 2 19.73 -37.27 12.31
CA LEU A 2 20.42 -37.38 13.59
C LEU A 2 20.34 -38.83 14.06
N PHE A 3 21.48 -39.49 14.26
CA PHE A 3 21.55 -40.82 14.87
C PHE A 3 22.11 -40.68 16.28
N PHE A 4 21.39 -41.21 17.27
CA PHE A 4 21.77 -41.14 18.69
C PHE A 4 21.74 -42.56 19.29
N TYR A 5 22.78 -42.92 20.05
CA TYR A 5 22.92 -44.24 20.68
C TYR A 5 23.15 -44.08 22.19
N ALA A 6 22.21 -44.57 23.00
CA ALA A 6 22.27 -44.54 24.47
C ALA A 6 22.04 -45.94 25.06
N PRO A 7 23.10 -46.74 25.26
CA PRO A 7 22.99 -48.05 25.90
C PRO A 7 22.69 -47.88 27.39
N ASN A 8 21.73 -48.65 27.92
CA ASN A 8 21.16 -48.54 29.28
C ASN A 8 20.45 -47.20 29.62
N GLY A 9 20.06 -46.40 28.63
CA GLY A 9 19.27 -45.18 28.87
C GLY A 9 17.89 -45.49 29.48
N LYS A 10 17.46 -44.70 30.47
CA LYS A 10 16.07 -44.76 30.99
C LYS A 10 15.10 -44.27 29.89
N PRO A 11 13.84 -44.76 29.85
CA PRO A 11 12.85 -44.32 28.86
C PRO A 11 12.64 -42.80 28.82
N ASP A 12 12.79 -42.12 29.96
CA ASP A 12 12.71 -40.65 30.09
C ASP A 12 14.06 -39.91 29.90
N GLY A 13 15.13 -40.62 29.52
CA GLY A 13 16.50 -40.08 29.48
C GLY A 13 16.76 -39.06 28.37
N ILE A 14 15.87 -38.98 27.38
CA ILE A 14 15.91 -37.98 26.31
C ILE A 14 14.55 -37.32 26.22
N LYS A 15 14.47 -36.08 26.68
CA LYS A 15 13.34 -35.20 26.41
C LYS A 15 13.70 -34.35 25.21
N ILE A 16 13.18 -34.69 24.04
CA ILE A 16 13.14 -33.74 22.93
C ILE A 16 12.18 -32.65 23.39
N VAL A 17 12.72 -31.56 23.91
CA VAL A 17 11.96 -30.34 24.02
C VAL A 17 11.71 -29.96 22.57
N PRO A 18 10.47 -30.00 22.06
CA PRO A 18 10.22 -29.34 20.80
C PRO A 18 10.68 -27.92 21.06
N LEU A 19 11.76 -27.51 20.37
CA LEU A 19 11.88 -26.10 20.08
C LEU A 19 10.51 -25.81 19.51
N SER A 20 9.71 -25.04 20.24
CA SER A 20 8.65 -24.34 19.59
C SER A 20 9.38 -23.70 18.41
N GLU A 21 9.17 -24.23 17.21
CA GLU A 21 8.79 -23.36 16.13
C GLU A 21 7.74 -22.48 16.79
N VAL A 22 8.24 -21.39 17.37
CA VAL A 22 7.46 -20.22 17.64
C VAL A 22 6.93 -20.01 16.26
N ALA A 23 5.71 -20.48 16.05
CA ALA A 23 4.97 -20.27 14.85
C ALA A 23 4.78 -18.76 14.84
N THR A 24 5.82 -18.06 14.41
CA THR A 24 5.68 -16.94 13.49
C THR A 24 4.94 -17.55 12.31
N LYS A 25 3.64 -17.79 12.50
CA LYS A 25 2.66 -17.71 11.45
C LYS A 25 2.95 -16.35 10.86
N ASP A 26 3.66 -16.38 9.74
CA ASP A 26 4.33 -15.25 9.15
C ASP A 26 3.36 -14.07 9.04
N ASP A 27 3.51 -13.11 9.96
CA ASP A 27 2.83 -11.81 9.87
C ASP A 27 3.35 -11.01 8.68
N PHE A 28 4.33 -11.51 7.92
CA PHE A 28 4.85 -10.86 6.72
C PHE A 28 3.75 -10.47 5.73
N PHE A 29 2.73 -11.33 5.53
CA PHE A 29 1.60 -10.96 4.68
C PHE A 29 0.77 -9.82 5.28
N ASN A 30 0.55 -9.84 6.60
CA ASN A 30 -0.18 -8.79 7.32
C ASN A 30 0.60 -7.47 7.31
N ILE A 31 1.91 -7.51 7.57
CA ILE A 31 2.82 -6.36 7.51
C ILE A 31 2.83 -5.76 6.11
N LYS A 32 2.91 -6.58 5.06
CA LYS A 32 2.89 -6.10 3.68
C LYS A 32 1.56 -5.46 3.32
N ASN A 33 0.44 -6.04 3.75
CA ASN A 33 -0.88 -5.46 3.51
C ASN A 33 -1.06 -4.13 4.27
N ALA A 34 -0.69 -4.09 5.56
CA ALA A 34 -0.72 -2.85 6.34
C ALA A 34 0.17 -1.76 5.72
N SER A 35 1.40 -2.11 5.34
CA SER A 35 2.34 -1.18 4.69
C SER A 35 1.80 -0.68 3.35
N ARG A 36 1.15 -1.54 2.56
CA ARG A 36 0.48 -1.13 1.32
C ARG A 36 -0.63 -0.12 1.61
N ASP A 37 -1.48 -0.39 2.60
CA ASP A 37 -2.60 0.48 2.93
C ASP A 37 -2.12 1.84 3.47
N ASP A 38 -1.06 1.85 4.28
CA ASP A 38 -0.41 3.07 4.76
C ASP A 38 0.14 3.92 3.61
N LEU A 39 0.81 3.29 2.65
CA LEU A 39 1.33 3.97 1.45
C LEU A 39 0.20 4.54 0.58
N LEU A 40 -0.91 3.81 0.42
CA LEU A 40 -2.06 4.29 -0.34
C LEU A 40 -2.74 5.47 0.34
N SER A 41 -2.87 5.43 1.66
CA SER A 41 -3.40 6.54 2.45
C SER A 41 -2.52 7.78 2.32
N ALA A 42 -1.19 7.61 2.41
CA ALA A 42 -0.23 8.70 2.28
C ALA A 42 -0.23 9.33 0.89
N HIS A 43 -0.35 8.51 -0.16
CA HIS A 43 -0.34 9.01 -1.55
C HIS A 43 -1.65 9.73 -1.93
N ARG A 44 -2.76 9.43 -1.24
CA ARG A 44 -4.10 10.02 -1.47
C ARG A 44 -4.64 9.88 -2.90
N VAL A 45 -4.00 9.06 -3.74
CA VAL A 45 -4.47 8.72 -5.07
C VAL A 45 -5.37 7.48 -4.97
N PRO A 46 -6.60 7.52 -5.53
CA PRO A 46 -7.46 6.35 -5.59
C PRO A 46 -6.74 5.12 -6.17
N PRO A 47 -6.77 3.96 -5.47
CA PRO A 47 -6.02 2.76 -5.87
C PRO A 47 -6.32 2.28 -7.30
N GLN A 48 -7.56 2.42 -7.78
CA GLN A 48 -7.92 2.07 -9.16
C GLN A 48 -7.13 2.84 -10.21
N MET A 49 -6.74 4.08 -9.94
CA MET A 49 -5.93 4.89 -10.86
C MET A 49 -4.44 4.53 -10.80
N MET A 50 -4.00 3.81 -9.76
CA MET A 50 -2.63 3.31 -9.62
C MET A 50 -2.44 1.92 -10.24
N GLY A 51 -3.45 1.38 -10.94
CA GLY A 51 -3.41 0.04 -11.54
C GLY A 51 -3.45 -1.09 -10.52
N ILE A 52 -3.92 -0.83 -9.31
CA ILE A 52 -3.97 -1.81 -8.24
C ILE A 52 -5.15 -2.76 -8.46
N ILE A 53 -4.88 -4.06 -8.34
CA ILE A 53 -5.92 -5.09 -8.44
C ILE A 53 -6.67 -5.18 -7.09
N PRO A 54 -8.01 -5.13 -7.10
CA PRO A 54 -8.81 -5.29 -5.89
C PRO A 54 -8.70 -6.73 -5.35
N ASN A 55 -8.58 -6.86 -4.03
CA ASN A 55 -8.56 -8.15 -3.36
C ASN A 55 -9.98 -8.67 -3.01
N ASN A 56 -11.03 -7.88 -3.28
CA ASN A 56 -12.42 -8.20 -2.99
C ASN A 56 -13.25 -8.31 -4.27
N SER A 57 -14.35 -9.08 -4.23
CA SER A 57 -15.22 -9.30 -5.39
C SER A 57 -16.00 -8.05 -5.85
N GLY A 58 -16.03 -6.99 -5.03
CA GLY A 58 -16.74 -5.73 -5.32
C GLY A 58 -15.93 -4.69 -6.09
N GLY A 59 -14.62 -4.89 -6.24
CA GLY A 59 -13.75 -3.92 -6.91
C GLY A 59 -13.68 -2.55 -6.22
N PHE A 60 -13.22 -1.54 -6.96
CA PHE A 60 -13.09 -0.16 -6.48
C PHE A 60 -14.26 0.77 -6.86
N GLY A 61 -15.26 0.26 -7.60
CA GLY A 61 -16.39 1.06 -8.09
C GLY A 61 -16.05 1.91 -9.32
N ASP A 62 -16.76 3.03 -9.47
CA ASP A 62 -16.68 3.89 -10.64
C ASP A 62 -15.39 4.74 -10.68
N VAL A 63 -14.57 4.50 -11.70
CA VAL A 63 -13.30 5.17 -11.94
C VAL A 63 -13.50 6.65 -12.33
N VAL A 64 -14.57 6.98 -13.06
CA VAL A 64 -14.85 8.34 -13.54
C VAL A 64 -15.10 9.25 -12.35
N ASN A 65 -16.04 8.86 -11.49
CA ASN A 65 -16.37 9.60 -10.27
C ASN A 65 -15.14 9.75 -9.35
N ALA A 66 -14.37 8.67 -9.14
CA ALA A 66 -13.16 8.73 -8.32
C ALA A 66 -12.11 9.70 -8.91
N SER A 67 -11.95 9.72 -10.23
CA SER A 67 -11.02 10.63 -10.92
C SER A 67 -11.46 12.08 -10.78
N GLN A 68 -12.75 12.37 -10.95
CA GLN A 68 -13.28 13.72 -10.77
C GLN A 68 -13.08 14.24 -9.35
N VAL A 69 -13.37 13.42 -8.34
CA VAL A 69 -13.17 13.77 -6.92
C VAL A 69 -11.68 13.98 -6.61
N PHE A 70 -10.81 13.09 -7.07
CA PHE A 70 -9.37 13.21 -6.89
C PHE A 70 -8.81 14.48 -7.53
N VAL A 71 -9.18 14.79 -8.77
CA VAL A 71 -8.70 15.99 -9.44
C VAL A 71 -9.19 17.25 -8.73
N ARG A 72 -10.44 17.27 -8.28
CA ARG A 72 -11.00 18.40 -7.52
C ARG A 72 -10.30 18.62 -6.18
N ASN A 73 -10.07 17.56 -5.42
CA ASN A 73 -9.66 17.67 -4.02
C ASN A 73 -8.14 17.62 -3.81
N GLU A 74 -7.40 16.94 -4.69
CA GLU A 74 -5.95 16.77 -4.57
C GLU A 74 -5.20 17.54 -5.66
N LEU A 75 -5.59 17.37 -6.93
CA LEU A 75 -4.78 17.91 -8.05
C LEU A 75 -4.94 19.42 -8.23
N MET A 76 -6.17 19.95 -8.25
CA MET A 76 -6.40 21.39 -8.43
C MET A 76 -5.73 22.23 -7.32
N PRO A 77 -5.83 21.89 -6.01
CA PRO A 77 -5.12 22.64 -4.97
C PRO A 77 -3.60 22.61 -5.13
N LEU A 78 -3.03 21.48 -5.58
CA LEU A 78 -1.60 21.39 -5.88
C LEU A 78 -1.21 22.27 -7.07
N GLN A 79 -2.04 22.31 -8.12
CA GLN A 79 -1.84 23.20 -9.27
C GLN A 79 -1.88 24.67 -8.85
N GLU A 80 -2.85 25.07 -8.03
CA GLU A 80 -2.94 26.44 -7.51
C GLU A 80 -1.74 26.80 -6.64
N ARG A 81 -1.26 25.88 -5.78
CA ARG A 81 -0.02 26.09 -5.02
C ARG A 81 1.20 26.25 -5.93
N MET A 82 1.28 25.51 -7.05
CA MET A 82 2.36 25.70 -8.02
C MET A 82 2.26 27.06 -8.71
N LYS A 83 1.05 27.56 -8.99
CA LYS A 83 0.84 28.89 -9.60
C LYS A 83 1.30 30.03 -8.69
N GLU A 84 1.36 29.86 -7.37
CA GLU A 84 1.94 30.85 -6.44
C GLU A 84 3.39 31.26 -6.84
N ILE A 85 4.12 30.40 -7.57
CA ILE A 85 5.45 30.73 -8.12
C ILE A 85 5.39 31.92 -9.08
N ASN A 86 4.31 32.06 -9.85
CA ASN A 86 4.16 33.19 -10.77
C ASN A 86 4.16 34.52 -10.01
N ASP A 87 3.53 34.57 -8.84
CA ASP A 87 3.50 35.76 -7.99
C ASP A 87 4.89 36.09 -7.43
N VAL A 88 5.66 35.06 -7.08
CA VAL A 88 7.03 35.22 -6.59
C VAL A 88 7.97 35.76 -7.67
N VAL A 89 7.82 35.31 -8.91
CA VAL A 89 8.70 35.70 -10.03
C VAL A 89 8.21 37.00 -10.70
N GLY A 90 6.94 37.37 -10.51
CA GLY A 90 6.34 38.56 -11.13
C GLY A 90 6.02 38.39 -12.61
N MET A 91 5.97 37.15 -13.10
CA MET A 91 5.56 36.81 -14.47
C MET A 91 4.88 35.44 -14.51
N GLU A 92 4.05 35.21 -15.51
CA GLU A 92 3.37 33.93 -15.70
C GLU A 92 4.34 32.88 -16.28
N VAL A 93 4.77 31.93 -15.44
CA VAL A 93 5.69 30.84 -15.81
C VAL A 93 4.98 29.48 -15.80
N ILE A 94 4.00 29.30 -14.90
CA ILE A 94 3.25 28.06 -14.71
C ILE A 94 1.77 28.32 -14.97
N ASP A 95 1.20 27.63 -15.95
CA ASP A 95 -0.24 27.59 -16.20
C ASP A 95 -0.71 26.16 -16.46
N PHE A 96 -1.97 25.88 -16.12
CA PHE A 96 -2.60 24.58 -16.28
C PHE A 96 -3.89 24.71 -17.08
N LYS A 97 -4.04 23.85 -18.07
CA LYS A 97 -5.29 23.75 -18.84
C LYS A 97 -6.44 23.30 -17.93
N PRO A 98 -7.66 23.81 -18.13
CA PRO A 98 -8.83 23.32 -17.41
C PRO A 98 -8.97 21.80 -17.56
N TYR A 99 -9.17 21.12 -16.43
CA TYR A 99 -9.38 19.68 -16.44
C TYR A 99 -10.66 19.33 -17.21
N LYS A 100 -10.54 18.40 -18.15
CA LYS A 100 -11.66 17.82 -18.91
C LYS A 100 -11.49 16.32 -18.94
N LEU A 101 -12.36 15.61 -18.22
CA LEU A 101 -12.55 14.19 -18.41
C LEU A 101 -13.57 14.08 -19.55
N GLN A 102 -13.10 13.78 -20.77
CA GLN A 102 -14.00 13.65 -21.92
C GLN A 102 -14.99 12.52 -21.63
N GLU A 103 -16.28 12.86 -21.60
CA GLU A 103 -17.34 11.89 -21.89
C GLU A 103 -17.33 11.73 -23.42
N GLU A 104 -17.10 10.51 -23.90
CA GLU A 104 -17.51 10.14 -25.26
C GLU A 104 -19.03 10.09 -25.36
#